data_AF-A0A161W7S6-F1
#
_entry.id   AF-A0A161W7S6-F1
#
_cell.length_a   1.000
_cell.length_b   1.000
_cell.length_c   1.000
_cell.angle_alpha   90.00
_cell.angle_beta   90.00
_cell.angle_gamma   90.00
#
_symmetry.space_group_name_H-M   'P 1'
#
loop_
_entity.id
_entity.type
_entity.pdbx_description
1 polymer ?
#
loop_
_entity_poly.entity_id
_entity_poly.type
_entity_poly.pdbx_seq_one_letter_code
_entity_poly.pdbx_strand_id
1 'polypeptide(L)'
;LSFHYSGSTKTNSRTAMDGSPKMDASWHPYYPMNAELPHYIANETPLLKLLVTFAATIASVVVVTIMVARRIHSNMMISDQLIVAWFALCGFLHCFFEGYFIWNHQRLAGMQTLFAQLWKEYALSDSRYLTSDPFMLCVESFTVVVWGPLCWAIVIAITQRNYVRYPLQIIMCVGHLYGVVLYYSTSLTELYFNGFSHSRPEFLYFWVYYVGFNAPWVVVPAVLLFQSVVHIKEGFEDRHVKAT
;
A
#
# COMPACT_ATOMS: atom_id res chain seq x y z
N LEU A 1 -7.66 -24.10 -30.71
CA LEU A 1 -6.50 -23.48 -31.38
C LEU A 1 -5.25 -24.07 -30.76
N SER A 2 -4.77 -25.17 -31.32
CA SER A 2 -3.58 -25.90 -30.85
C SER A 2 -2.32 -25.22 -31.38
N PHE A 3 -1.35 -24.94 -30.50
CA PHE A 3 -0.01 -24.53 -30.90
C PHE A 3 0.93 -25.75 -30.83
N HIS A 4 1.47 -26.11 -31.99
CA HIS A 4 2.50 -27.12 -32.15
C HIS A 4 3.81 -26.64 -31.51
N TYR A 5 4.33 -27.41 -30.55
CA TYR A 5 5.73 -27.31 -30.10
C TYR A 5 6.55 -28.31 -30.92
N SER A 6 7.39 -27.80 -31.82
CA SER A 6 8.42 -28.60 -32.50
C SER A 6 9.77 -28.27 -31.87
N GLY A 7 10.40 -29.29 -31.28
CA GLY A 7 11.74 -29.20 -30.75
C GLY A 7 12.79 -29.25 -31.86
N SER A 8 13.77 -28.36 -31.79
CA SER A 8 15.02 -28.47 -32.55
C SER A 8 16.19 -28.25 -31.60
N THR A 9 17.11 -29.21 -31.62
CA THR A 9 18.35 -29.24 -30.84
C THR A 9 19.55 -28.85 -31.71
N LYS A 10 20.51 -28.18 -31.07
CA LYS A 10 21.91 -27.92 -31.45
C LYS A 10 22.15 -26.81 -32.49
N THR A 11 22.88 -25.77 -32.09
CA THR A 11 24.35 -25.71 -32.29
C THR A 11 24.98 -24.51 -31.59
N ASN A 12 26.17 -24.78 -31.06
CA ASN A 12 27.06 -23.88 -30.35
C ASN A 12 27.62 -22.83 -31.33
N SER A 13 27.32 -21.55 -31.13
CA SER A 13 28.07 -20.45 -31.76
C SER A 13 28.48 -19.47 -30.67
N ARG A 14 29.78 -19.43 -30.43
CA ARG A 14 30.45 -18.41 -29.59
C ARG A 14 30.27 -17.07 -30.29
N THR A 15 29.30 -16.28 -29.84
CA THR A 15 29.20 -14.88 -30.22
C THR A 15 30.12 -14.06 -29.30
N ALA A 16 30.86 -13.17 -29.94
CA ALA A 16 31.91 -12.34 -29.37
C ALA A 16 31.48 -11.63 -28.08
N MET A 17 32.42 -11.52 -27.15
CA MET A 17 32.31 -10.61 -26.01
C MET A 17 32.12 -9.19 -26.54
N ASP A 18 30.89 -8.69 -26.42
CA ASP A 18 30.59 -7.27 -26.52
C ASP A 18 31.28 -6.59 -25.34
N GLY A 19 32.33 -5.83 -25.66
CA GLY A 19 33.16 -5.08 -24.74
C GLY A 19 32.53 -3.75 -24.31
N SER A 20 31.20 -3.64 -24.30
CA SER A 20 30.54 -2.54 -23.59
C SER A 20 30.88 -2.65 -22.10
N PRO A 21 31.39 -1.60 -21.45
CA PRO A 21 31.56 -1.63 -20.00
C PRO A 21 30.18 -1.92 -19.40
N LYS A 22 30.04 -3.03 -18.68
CA LYS A 22 28.95 -3.15 -17.71
C LYS A 22 29.09 -1.92 -16.84
N MET A 23 28.17 -0.95 -16.97
CA MET A 23 28.12 0.17 -16.04
C MET A 23 28.14 -0.44 -14.66
N ASP A 24 29.18 -0.16 -13.87
CA ASP A 24 29.26 -0.61 -12.48
C ASP A 24 27.92 -0.27 -11.85
N ALA A 25 27.18 -1.29 -11.40
CA ALA A 25 25.88 -1.08 -10.78
C ALA A 25 26.08 -0.05 -9.66
N SER A 26 25.47 1.12 -9.83
CA SER A 26 25.65 2.23 -8.90
C SER A 26 25.23 1.78 -7.50
N TRP A 27 26.15 1.86 -6.54
CA TRP A 27 25.94 1.37 -5.18
C TRP A 27 24.64 1.93 -4.56
N HIS A 28 23.88 1.07 -3.90
CA HIS A 28 22.66 1.42 -3.17
C HIS A 28 22.46 0.53 -1.93
N PRO A 29 21.67 0.97 -0.92
CA PRO A 29 21.48 0.22 0.33
C PRO A 29 20.36 -0.85 0.28
N TYR A 30 19.67 -0.99 -0.85
CA TYR A 30 18.51 -1.88 -0.99
C TYR A 30 18.89 -3.34 -1.29
N TYR A 31 18.03 -4.27 -0.87
CA TYR A 31 18.17 -5.69 -1.16
C TYR A 31 17.21 -6.12 -2.28
N PRO A 32 17.60 -7.00 -3.20
CA PRO A 32 18.94 -7.60 -3.29
C PRO A 32 19.98 -6.58 -3.76
N MET A 33 21.23 -6.72 -3.30
CA MET A 33 22.30 -5.72 -3.53
C MET A 33 22.72 -5.58 -5.00
N ASN A 34 22.30 -6.50 -5.87
CA ASN A 34 22.54 -6.48 -7.31
C ASN A 34 21.35 -5.97 -8.12
N ALA A 35 20.34 -5.39 -7.47
CA ALA A 35 19.22 -4.76 -8.17
C ALA A 35 19.72 -3.58 -9.03
N GLU A 36 19.08 -3.36 -10.18
CA GLU A 36 19.46 -2.27 -11.07
C GLU A 36 18.72 -0.98 -10.68
N LEU A 37 19.42 -0.07 -10.01
CA LEU A 37 18.92 1.27 -9.65
C LEU A 37 19.84 2.36 -10.22
N PRO A 38 19.90 2.52 -11.56
CA PRO A 38 20.94 3.30 -12.24
C PRO A 38 20.91 4.82 -11.96
N HIS A 39 19.79 5.33 -11.45
CA HIS A 39 19.58 6.75 -11.15
C HIS A 39 19.34 6.99 -9.65
N TYR A 40 19.77 6.06 -8.79
CA TYR A 40 19.61 6.20 -7.34
C TYR A 40 20.39 7.39 -6.79
N ILE A 41 19.71 8.19 -5.97
CA ILE A 41 20.30 9.26 -5.17
C ILE A 41 19.80 9.12 -3.74
N ALA A 42 20.73 9.09 -2.77
CA ALA A 42 20.40 9.00 -1.35
C ALA A 42 19.55 10.19 -0.88
N ASN A 43 18.77 10.00 0.18
CA ASN A 43 17.98 11.08 0.78
C ASN A 43 18.88 12.18 1.33
N GLU A 44 18.57 13.43 0.98
CA GLU A 44 19.28 14.60 1.50
C GLU A 44 18.66 15.12 2.81
N THR A 45 17.35 14.91 2.98
CA THR A 45 16.62 15.38 4.16
C THR A 45 16.79 14.39 5.32
N PRO A 46 17.11 14.86 6.54
CA PRO A 46 17.15 13.99 7.71
C PRO A 46 15.83 13.27 7.95
N LEU A 47 15.90 11.97 8.25
CA LEU A 47 14.73 11.10 8.43
C LEU A 47 13.69 11.67 9.40
N LEU A 48 14.13 12.18 10.56
CA LEU A 48 13.22 12.77 11.54
C LEU A 48 12.39 13.92 10.96
N LYS A 49 13.00 14.76 10.12
CA LYS A 49 12.30 15.88 9.46
C LYS A 49 11.27 15.37 8.44
N LEU A 50 11.59 14.32 7.69
CA LEU A 50 10.64 13.66 6.78
C LEU A 50 9.43 13.12 7.56
N LEU A 51 9.69 12.36 8.62
CA LEU A 51 8.64 11.74 9.44
C LEU A 51 7.74 12.77 10.12
N VAL A 52 8.30 13.82 10.73
CA VAL A 52 7.51 14.88 11.37
C VAL A 52 6.67 15.63 10.35
N THR A 53 7.23 15.97 9.18
CA THR A 53 6.49 16.67 8.13
C THR A 53 5.34 15.82 7.59
N PHE A 54 5.58 14.52 7.39
CA PHE A 54 4.57 13.59 6.90
C PHE A 54 3.47 13.35 7.94
N ALA A 55 3.84 13.13 9.20
CA ALA A 55 2.90 12.98 10.30
C ALA A 55 2.03 14.23 10.47
N ALA A 56 2.61 15.43 10.38
CA ALA A 56 1.85 16.68 10.41
C ALA A 56 0.87 16.80 9.23
N THR A 57 1.30 16.39 8.03
CA THR A 57 0.44 16.39 6.83
C THR A 57 -0.75 15.46 7.03
N ILE A 58 -0.51 14.21 7.42
CA ILE A 58 -1.55 13.22 7.71
C ILE A 58 -2.50 13.72 8.81
N ALA A 59 -1.95 14.22 9.93
CA ALA A 59 -2.73 14.72 11.05
C ALA A 59 -3.63 15.88 10.61
N SER A 60 -3.13 16.79 9.77
CA SER A 60 -3.93 17.90 9.24
C SER A 60 -5.11 17.41 8.40
N VAL A 61 -4.90 16.43 7.51
CA VAL A 61 -5.97 15.85 6.68
C VAL A 61 -7.03 15.17 7.54
N VAL A 62 -6.60 14.36 8.51
CA VAL A 62 -7.51 13.65 9.43
C VAL A 62 -8.32 14.65 10.27
N VAL A 63 -7.65 15.63 10.90
CA VAL A 63 -8.30 16.63 11.75
C VAL A 63 -9.30 17.46 10.95
N VAL A 64 -8.92 17.95 9.77
CA VAL A 64 -9.83 18.72 8.90
C VAL A 64 -11.03 17.87 8.50
N THR A 65 -10.81 16.60 8.13
CA THR A 65 -11.90 15.70 7.74
C THR A 65 -12.88 15.47 8.88
N ILE A 66 -12.39 15.21 10.10
CA ILE A 66 -13.24 15.06 11.29
C ILE A 66 -13.98 16.37 11.61
N MET A 67 -13.30 17.53 11.52
CA MET A 67 -13.93 18.83 11.75
C MET A 67 -15.07 19.10 10.78
N VAL A 68 -14.87 18.83 9.48
CA VAL A 68 -15.92 18.94 8.46
C VAL A 68 -17.05 17.95 8.73
N ALA A 69 -16.72 16.70 9.04
CA ALA A 69 -17.70 15.66 9.34
C ALA A 69 -18.56 16.05 10.56
N ARG A 70 -17.96 16.62 11.62
CA ARG A 70 -18.68 17.13 12.80
C ARG A 70 -19.49 18.39 12.51
N ARG A 71 -19.07 19.24 11.56
CA ARG A 71 -19.86 20.40 11.15
C ARG A 71 -21.16 19.96 10.46
N ILE A 72 -21.10 18.90 9.65
CA ILE A 72 -22.27 18.33 8.96
C ILE A 72 -23.11 17.47 9.91
N HIS A 73 -22.45 16.70 10.79
CA HIS A 73 -23.07 15.82 11.76
C HIS A 73 -22.58 16.19 13.18
N SER A 74 -23.22 17.18 13.80
CA SER A 74 -22.81 17.78 15.09
C SER A 74 -22.73 16.80 16.27
N ASN A 75 -23.57 15.77 16.29
CA ASN A 75 -23.62 14.76 17.34
C ASN A 75 -22.90 13.45 16.98
N MET A 76 -21.85 13.53 16.15
CA MET A 76 -21.09 12.35 15.72
C MET A 76 -20.41 11.66 16.91
N MET A 77 -20.71 10.38 17.11
CA MET A 77 -20.11 9.56 18.16
C MET A 77 -18.59 9.42 17.97
N ILE A 78 -17.87 9.22 19.07
CA ILE A 78 -16.41 9.03 19.04
C ILE A 78 -16.01 7.83 18.17
N SER A 79 -16.78 6.74 18.22
CA SER A 79 -16.56 5.57 17.35
C SER A 79 -16.60 5.94 15.87
N ASP A 80 -17.63 6.67 15.44
CA ASP A 80 -17.75 7.15 14.06
C ASP A 80 -16.60 8.11 13.69
N GLN A 81 -16.17 8.98 14.63
CA GLN A 81 -15.01 9.86 14.40
C GLN A 81 -13.71 9.07 14.19
N LEU A 82 -13.50 7.99 14.93
CA LEU A 82 -12.33 7.11 14.76
C LEU A 82 -12.37 6.37 13.42
N ILE A 83 -13.55 5.92 12.99
CA ILE A 83 -13.72 5.28 11.68
C ILE A 83 -13.48 6.30 10.55
N VAL A 84 -14.01 7.52 10.68
CA VAL A 84 -13.72 8.62 9.76
C VAL A 84 -12.22 8.94 9.74
N ALA A 85 -11.56 8.97 10.89
CA ALA A 85 -10.12 9.20 10.98
C ALA A 85 -9.32 8.14 10.22
N TRP A 86 -9.67 6.87 10.43
CA TRP A 86 -9.06 5.73 9.74
C TRP A 86 -9.22 5.83 8.22
N PHE A 87 -10.46 5.99 7.73
CA PHE A 87 -10.67 6.06 6.28
C PHE A 87 -10.17 7.37 5.65
N ALA A 88 -10.08 8.47 6.38
CA ALA A 88 -9.42 9.69 5.91
C ALA A 88 -7.91 9.48 5.76
N LEU A 89 -7.27 8.81 6.73
CA LEU A 89 -5.87 8.40 6.64
C LEU A 89 -5.63 7.50 5.43
N CYS A 90 -6.40 6.40 5.30
CA CYS A 90 -6.27 5.48 4.17
C CYS A 90 -6.55 6.18 2.84
N GLY A 91 -7.62 6.97 2.74
CA GLY A 91 -7.95 7.72 1.53
C GLY A 91 -6.86 8.70 1.12
N PHE A 92 -6.18 9.34 2.08
CA PHE A 92 -5.02 10.17 1.80
C PHE A 92 -3.82 9.36 1.30
N LEU A 93 -3.47 8.28 2.00
CA LEU A 93 -2.33 7.44 1.62
C LEU A 93 -2.54 6.83 0.23
N HIS A 94 -3.71 6.24 -0.03
CA HIS A 94 -4.03 5.63 -1.33
C HIS A 94 -4.03 6.65 -2.47
N CYS A 95 -4.76 7.76 -2.33
CA CYS A 95 -4.87 8.71 -3.44
C CYS A 95 -3.60 9.52 -3.69
N PHE A 96 -2.86 9.89 -2.63
CA PHE A 96 -1.74 10.83 -2.75
C PHE A 96 -0.37 10.18 -2.57
N PHE A 97 -0.19 9.31 -1.57
CA PHE A 97 1.12 8.71 -1.31
C PHE A 97 1.42 7.57 -2.31
N GLU A 98 0.51 6.62 -2.46
CA GLU A 98 0.58 5.53 -3.44
C GLU A 98 0.37 6.07 -4.87
N GLY A 99 -0.54 7.04 -5.04
CA GLY A 99 -0.71 7.74 -6.33
C GLY A 99 0.57 8.43 -6.80
N TYR A 100 1.34 9.01 -5.87
CA TYR A 100 2.65 9.57 -6.17
C TYR A 100 3.65 8.49 -6.59
N PHE A 101 3.65 7.33 -5.93
CA PHE A 101 4.48 6.20 -6.34
C PHE A 101 4.13 5.76 -7.77
N ILE A 102 2.86 5.48 -8.06
CA ILE A 102 2.41 5.06 -9.39
C ILE A 102 2.80 6.08 -10.47
N TRP A 103 2.69 7.38 -10.20
CA TRP A 103 3.05 8.41 -11.18
C TRP A 103 4.57 8.54 -11.41
N ASN A 104 5.38 8.22 -10.40
CA ASN A 104 6.82 8.51 -10.41
C ASN A 104 7.72 7.26 -10.35
N HIS A 105 7.16 6.05 -10.37
CA HIS A 105 7.89 4.80 -10.05
C HIS A 105 9.22 4.64 -10.80
N GLN A 106 9.28 5.02 -12.08
CA GLN A 106 10.49 4.91 -12.92
C GLN A 106 11.63 5.87 -12.55
N ARG A 107 11.31 6.98 -11.86
CA ARG A 107 12.27 8.04 -11.49
C ARG A 107 12.41 8.20 -9.97
N LEU A 108 11.64 7.43 -9.20
CA LEU A 108 11.47 7.60 -7.75
C LEU A 108 12.82 7.58 -7.00
N ALA A 109 13.72 6.68 -7.41
CA ALA A 109 15.02 6.49 -6.77
C ALA A 109 15.94 7.72 -6.86
N GLY A 110 15.74 8.61 -7.84
CA GLY A 110 16.53 9.84 -8.02
C GLY A 110 15.87 11.11 -7.49
N MET A 111 14.61 11.04 -7.04
CA MET A 111 13.86 12.23 -6.64
C MET A 111 14.12 12.63 -5.17
N GLN A 112 14.00 13.93 -4.89
CA GLN A 112 14.21 14.52 -3.57
C GLN A 112 12.95 15.20 -2.98
N THR A 113 11.77 14.98 -3.56
CA THR A 113 10.51 15.46 -2.95
C THR A 113 10.25 14.71 -1.64
N LEU A 114 9.39 15.27 -0.77
CA LEU A 114 9.00 14.63 0.49
C LEU A 114 8.55 13.18 0.29
N PHE A 115 7.62 12.93 -0.64
CA PHE A 115 7.11 11.58 -0.90
C PHE A 115 8.16 10.66 -1.50
N ALA A 116 9.00 11.14 -2.41
CA ALA A 116 10.08 10.30 -2.96
C ALA A 116 11.08 9.86 -1.89
N GLN A 117 11.46 10.77 -0.98
CA GLN A 117 12.38 10.43 0.10
C GLN A 117 11.74 9.46 1.11
N LEU A 118 10.45 9.61 1.41
CA LEU A 118 9.71 8.66 2.25
C LEU A 118 9.56 7.28 1.59
N TRP A 119 9.30 7.22 0.28
CA TRP A 119 9.28 5.96 -0.46
C TRP A 119 10.64 5.30 -0.49
N LYS A 120 11.72 6.06 -0.69
CA LYS A 120 13.10 5.55 -0.58
C LYS A 120 13.42 5.01 0.81
N GLU A 121 12.92 5.65 1.86
CA GLU A 121 13.08 5.15 3.23
C GLU A 121 12.29 3.86 3.44
N TYR A 122 11.02 3.85 3.03
CA TYR A 122 10.16 2.67 3.16
C TYR A 122 10.69 1.48 2.34
N ALA A 123 11.28 1.74 1.18
CA ALA A 123 11.87 0.72 0.33
C ALA A 123 13.08 -0.01 0.94
N LEU A 124 13.65 0.47 2.05
CA LEU A 124 14.62 -0.30 2.83
C LEU A 124 13.98 -1.58 3.42
N SER A 125 12.66 -1.56 3.62
CA SER A 125 11.86 -2.70 4.03
C SER A 125 11.32 -3.52 2.87
N ASP A 126 11.18 -2.93 1.68
CA ASP A 126 10.77 -3.62 0.46
C ASP A 126 11.22 -2.86 -0.80
N SER A 127 12.30 -3.33 -1.42
CA SER A 127 12.88 -2.67 -2.59
C SER A 127 12.02 -2.75 -3.86
N ARG A 128 10.96 -3.58 -3.87
CA ARG A 128 10.04 -3.71 -5.01
C ARG A 128 9.41 -2.38 -5.43
N TYR A 129 9.30 -1.44 -4.50
CA TYR A 129 8.86 -0.06 -4.76
C TYR A 129 9.87 0.81 -5.52
N LEU A 130 11.15 0.43 -5.57
CA LEU A 130 12.18 1.14 -6.35
C LEU A 130 12.54 0.42 -7.64
N THR A 131 12.36 -0.91 -7.69
CA THR A 131 12.61 -1.72 -8.89
C THR A 131 11.42 -1.80 -9.84
N SER A 132 10.31 -1.11 -9.53
CA SER A 132 9.09 -1.11 -10.35
C SER A 132 8.50 -2.50 -10.53
N ASP A 133 8.45 -3.27 -9.45
CA ASP A 133 7.88 -4.62 -9.47
C ASP A 133 6.44 -4.61 -10.05
N PRO A 134 6.15 -5.44 -11.07
CA PRO A 134 4.83 -5.46 -11.72
C PRO A 134 3.67 -5.76 -10.78
N PHE A 135 3.88 -6.63 -9.79
CA PHE A 135 2.83 -6.97 -8.83
C PHE A 135 2.52 -5.76 -7.94
N MET A 136 3.55 -5.09 -7.40
CA MET A 136 3.37 -3.86 -6.64
C MET A 136 2.69 -2.77 -7.48
N LEU A 137 3.12 -2.54 -8.73
CA LEU A 137 2.47 -1.57 -9.61
C LEU A 137 0.99 -1.89 -9.84
N CYS A 138 0.62 -3.16 -9.98
CA CYS A 138 -0.78 -3.55 -10.16
C CYS A 138 -1.62 -3.32 -8.90
N VAL A 139 -1.13 -3.78 -7.74
CA VAL A 139 -1.84 -3.64 -6.46
C VAL A 139 -2.00 -2.17 -6.10
N GLU A 140 -0.91 -1.39 -6.18
CA GLU A 140 -0.93 0.04 -5.85
C GLU A 140 -1.73 0.86 -6.89
N SER A 141 -1.80 0.43 -8.15
CA SER A 141 -2.72 1.08 -9.10
C SER A 141 -4.17 0.84 -8.70
N PHE A 142 -4.50 -0.38 -8.26
CA PHE A 142 -5.84 -0.70 -7.79
C PHE A 142 -6.20 0.05 -6.50
N THR A 143 -5.25 0.20 -5.58
CA THR A 143 -5.46 0.99 -4.36
C THR A 143 -5.76 2.45 -4.69
N VAL A 144 -5.04 3.04 -5.64
CA VAL A 144 -5.26 4.43 -6.08
C VAL A 144 -6.63 4.61 -6.74
N VAL A 145 -7.01 3.73 -7.68
CA VAL A 145 -8.21 3.94 -8.52
C VAL A 145 -9.50 3.40 -7.91
N VAL A 146 -9.43 2.45 -6.98
CA VAL A 146 -10.61 1.83 -6.35
C VAL A 146 -10.65 2.10 -4.86
N TRP A 147 -9.60 1.72 -4.12
CA TRP A 147 -9.62 1.75 -2.66
C TRP A 147 -9.58 3.16 -2.08
N GLY A 148 -8.80 4.06 -2.66
CA GLY A 148 -8.75 5.48 -2.28
C GLY A 148 -10.12 6.16 -2.41
N PRO A 149 -10.76 6.14 -3.59
CA PRO A 149 -12.12 6.66 -3.76
C PRO A 149 -13.14 6.00 -2.83
N LEU A 150 -13.04 4.68 -2.61
CA LEU A 150 -13.94 3.95 -1.69
C LEU A 150 -13.78 4.42 -0.24
N CYS A 151 -12.56 4.69 0.22
CA CYS A 151 -12.31 5.27 1.56
C CYS A 151 -13.04 6.60 1.74
N TRP A 152 -12.95 7.50 0.76
CA TRP A 152 -13.66 8.78 0.80
C TRP A 152 -15.18 8.62 0.71
N ALA A 153 -15.67 7.66 -0.09
CA ALA A 153 -17.09 7.33 -0.14
C ALA A 153 -17.62 6.84 1.22
N ILE A 154 -16.83 6.04 1.96
CA ILE A 154 -17.17 5.61 3.33
C ILE A 154 -17.21 6.80 4.29
N VAL A 155 -16.23 7.71 4.23
CA VAL A 155 -16.23 8.95 5.03
C VAL A 155 -17.50 9.77 4.77
N ILE A 156 -17.89 9.94 3.50
CA ILE A 156 -19.11 10.65 3.12
C ILE A 156 -20.34 9.92 3.66
N ALA A 157 -20.42 8.59 3.51
CA ALA A 157 -21.54 7.79 4.00
C ALA A 157 -21.70 7.90 5.53
N ILE A 158 -20.61 7.84 6.29
CA ILE A 158 -20.65 8.04 7.76
C ILE A 158 -21.12 9.46 8.09
N THR A 159 -20.57 10.46 7.41
CA THR A 159 -20.90 11.88 7.63
C THR A 159 -22.37 12.17 7.35
N GLN A 160 -22.93 11.54 6.32
CA GLN A 160 -24.34 11.65 5.94
C GLN A 160 -25.27 10.69 6.71
N ARG A 161 -24.75 9.93 7.69
CA ARG A 161 -25.50 8.90 8.43
C ARG A 161 -26.18 7.87 7.52
N ASN A 162 -25.54 7.55 6.40
CA ASN A 162 -26.06 6.60 5.42
C ASN A 162 -25.64 5.17 5.79
N TYR A 163 -26.62 4.27 5.91
CA TYR A 163 -26.40 2.85 6.22
C TYR A 163 -25.62 2.10 5.14
N VAL A 164 -25.48 2.65 3.92
CA VAL A 164 -24.58 2.13 2.88
C VAL A 164 -23.11 2.10 3.36
N ARG A 165 -22.75 2.82 4.43
CA ARG A 165 -21.42 2.74 5.05
C ARG A 165 -20.99 1.31 5.38
N TYR A 166 -21.91 0.45 5.86
CA TYR A 166 -21.56 -0.90 6.31
C TYR A 166 -21.17 -1.84 5.17
N PRO A 167 -21.95 -1.98 4.06
CA PRO A 167 -21.49 -2.78 2.93
C PRO A 167 -20.22 -2.20 2.28
N LEU A 168 -20.06 -0.88 2.21
CA LEU A 168 -18.82 -0.29 1.69
C LEU A 168 -17.61 -0.60 2.59
N GLN A 169 -17.78 -0.53 3.91
CA GLN A 169 -16.75 -0.91 4.88
C GLN A 169 -16.37 -2.39 4.73
N ILE A 170 -17.34 -3.29 4.54
CA ILE A 170 -17.05 -4.72 4.30
C ILE A 170 -16.17 -4.89 3.06
N ILE A 171 -16.56 -4.30 1.93
CA ILE A 171 -15.80 -4.38 0.67
C ILE A 171 -14.37 -3.86 0.87
N MET A 172 -14.23 -2.69 1.49
CA MET A 172 -12.94 -2.07 1.74
C MET A 172 -12.06 -2.90 2.68
N CYS A 173 -12.64 -3.41 3.78
CA CYS A 173 -11.89 -4.17 4.76
C CYS A 173 -11.41 -5.52 4.21
N VAL A 174 -12.24 -6.20 3.41
CA VAL A 174 -11.80 -7.40 2.67
C VAL A 174 -10.68 -7.05 1.70
N GLY A 175 -10.79 -5.93 0.98
CA GLY A 175 -9.74 -5.43 0.09
C GLY A 175 -8.40 -5.20 0.79
N HIS A 176 -8.40 -4.54 1.96
CA HIS A 176 -7.18 -4.35 2.77
C HIS A 176 -6.58 -5.66 3.25
N LEU A 177 -7.38 -6.54 3.84
CA LEU A 177 -6.90 -7.85 4.31
C LEU A 177 -6.31 -8.69 3.18
N TYR A 178 -7.00 -8.72 2.04
CA TYR A 178 -6.53 -9.44 0.87
C TYR A 178 -5.24 -8.84 0.30
N GLY A 179 -5.16 -7.51 0.20
CA GLY A 179 -3.97 -6.80 -0.26
C GLY A 179 -2.74 -7.09 0.61
N VAL A 180 -2.88 -7.01 1.94
CA VAL A 180 -1.77 -7.31 2.87
C VAL A 180 -1.36 -8.79 2.80
N VAL A 181 -2.33 -9.71 2.67
CA VAL A 181 -2.01 -11.13 2.46
C VAL A 181 -1.20 -11.32 1.18
N LEU A 182 -1.59 -10.72 0.07
CA LEU A 182 -0.83 -10.84 -1.18
C LEU A 182 0.55 -10.17 -1.07
N TYR A 183 0.64 -9.00 -0.44
CA TYR A 183 1.90 -8.29 -0.21
C TYR A 183 2.93 -9.16 0.54
N TYR A 184 2.52 -9.76 1.66
CA TYR A 184 3.37 -10.67 2.42
C TYR A 184 3.65 -11.97 1.68
N SER A 185 2.62 -12.58 1.07
CA SER A 185 2.76 -13.89 0.43
C SER A 185 3.70 -13.83 -0.77
N THR A 186 3.64 -12.77 -1.58
CA THR A 186 4.51 -12.62 -2.76
C THR A 186 5.98 -12.52 -2.36
N SER A 187 6.31 -11.67 -1.38
CA SER A 187 7.68 -11.55 -0.89
C SER A 187 8.19 -12.86 -0.27
N LEU A 188 7.37 -13.54 0.54
CA LEU A 188 7.74 -14.83 1.14
C LEU A 188 7.92 -15.92 0.09
N THR A 189 7.08 -15.93 -0.94
CA THR A 189 7.15 -16.87 -2.06
C THR A 189 8.44 -16.64 -2.85
N GLU A 190 8.78 -15.40 -3.18
CA GLU A 190 10.04 -15.07 -3.85
C GLU A 190 11.26 -15.42 -3.01
N LEU A 191 11.23 -15.18 -1.70
CA LEU A 191 12.28 -15.61 -0.80
C LEU A 191 12.44 -17.14 -0.81
N TYR A 192 11.32 -17.88 -0.79
CA TYR A 192 11.33 -19.33 -0.77
C TYR A 192 11.83 -19.95 -2.09
N PHE A 193 11.37 -19.46 -3.23
CA PHE A 193 11.69 -20.03 -4.55
C PHE A 193 12.97 -19.48 -5.17
N ASN A 194 13.26 -18.18 -4.99
CA ASN A 194 14.39 -17.51 -5.64
C ASN A 194 15.55 -17.26 -4.67
N GLY A 195 15.32 -17.36 -3.35
CA GLY A 195 16.36 -17.16 -2.34
C GLY A 195 16.74 -15.69 -2.09
N PHE A 196 16.00 -14.73 -2.65
CA PHE A 196 16.28 -13.30 -2.48
C PHE A 196 15.21 -12.64 -1.61
N SER A 197 15.68 -11.80 -0.66
CA SER A 197 14.84 -10.91 0.14
C SER A 197 14.83 -9.52 -0.48
N HIS A 198 13.68 -8.85 -0.47
CA HIS A 198 13.56 -7.44 -0.84
C HIS A 198 13.71 -6.49 0.35
N SER A 199 13.60 -7.02 1.57
CA SER A 199 13.88 -6.29 2.80
C SER A 199 15.34 -6.41 3.15
N ARG A 200 15.90 -5.33 3.70
CA ARG A 200 17.16 -5.42 4.43
C ARG A 200 17.03 -6.33 5.67
N PRO A 201 18.12 -6.99 6.10
CA PRO A 201 18.07 -8.01 7.16
C PRO A 201 17.96 -7.44 8.58
N GLU A 202 18.19 -6.14 8.78
CA GLU A 202 18.10 -5.54 10.11
C GLU A 202 16.66 -5.61 10.65
N PHE A 203 16.54 -5.84 11.97
CA PHE A 203 15.26 -5.96 12.66
C PHE A 203 14.32 -4.79 12.39
N LEU A 204 14.87 -3.56 12.33
CA LEU A 204 14.11 -2.36 12.05
C LEU A 204 13.33 -2.46 10.73
N TYR A 205 13.99 -2.84 9.64
CA TYR A 205 13.39 -2.79 8.32
C TYR A 205 12.39 -3.93 8.12
N PHE A 206 12.71 -5.15 8.59
CA PHE A 206 11.76 -6.25 8.44
C PHE A 206 10.62 -6.19 9.47
N TRP A 207 10.90 -6.08 10.76
CA TRP A 207 9.84 -6.20 11.77
C TRP A 207 9.09 -4.91 12.02
N VAL A 208 9.77 -3.76 12.02
CA VAL A 208 9.09 -2.49 12.30
C VAL A 208 8.46 -1.93 11.03
N TYR A 209 9.20 -1.88 9.92
CA TYR A 209 8.68 -1.27 8.69
C TYR A 209 7.83 -2.26 7.91
N TYR A 210 8.41 -3.38 7.49
CA TYR A 210 7.70 -4.33 6.63
C TYR A 210 6.49 -4.95 7.33
N VAL A 211 6.65 -5.52 8.53
CA VAL A 211 5.52 -6.09 9.29
C VAL A 211 4.74 -5.02 10.06
N GLY A 212 5.44 -4.18 10.83
CA GLY A 212 4.82 -3.26 11.78
C GLY A 212 4.00 -2.14 11.12
N PHE A 213 4.49 -1.53 10.04
CA PHE A 213 3.72 -0.49 9.35
C PHE A 213 2.55 -1.04 8.56
N ASN A 214 2.58 -2.31 8.13
CA ASN A 214 1.44 -2.94 7.44
C ASN A 214 0.40 -3.55 8.40
N ALA A 215 0.78 -3.86 9.66
CA ALA A 215 -0.12 -4.46 10.65
C ALA A 215 -1.43 -3.69 10.91
N PRO A 216 -1.49 -2.34 10.91
CA PRO A 216 -2.75 -1.60 11.05
C PRO A 216 -3.80 -1.95 9.98
N TRP A 217 -3.38 -2.22 8.74
CA TRP A 217 -4.24 -2.68 7.64
C TRP A 217 -4.69 -4.13 7.78
N VAL A 218 -4.24 -4.84 8.81
CA VAL A 218 -4.81 -6.12 9.23
C VAL A 218 -5.78 -5.91 10.39
N VAL A 219 -5.32 -5.27 11.46
CA VAL A 219 -6.06 -5.19 12.72
C VAL A 219 -7.32 -4.34 12.59
N VAL A 220 -7.21 -3.12 12.05
CA VAL A 220 -8.36 -2.20 11.98
C VAL A 220 -9.42 -2.74 11.00
N PRO A 221 -9.06 -3.18 9.78
CA PRO A 221 -10.03 -3.80 8.88
C PRO A 221 -10.72 -5.05 9.44
N ALA A 222 -10.02 -5.92 10.17
CA ALA A 222 -10.64 -7.09 10.79
C ALA A 222 -11.72 -6.71 11.81
N VAL A 223 -11.45 -5.70 12.64
CA VAL A 223 -12.42 -5.20 13.62
C VAL A 223 -13.63 -4.54 12.93
N LEU A 224 -13.40 -3.67 11.95
CA LEU A 224 -14.47 -2.96 11.24
C LEU A 224 -15.32 -3.90 10.37
N LEU A 225 -14.69 -4.94 9.80
CA LEU A 225 -15.38 -6.00 9.07
C LEU A 225 -16.33 -6.75 10.01
N PHE A 226 -15.84 -7.20 11.16
CA PHE A 226 -16.67 -7.89 12.16
C PHE A 226 -17.84 -6.99 12.62
N GLN A 227 -17.56 -5.74 12.97
CA GLN A 227 -18.58 -4.78 13.39
C GLN A 227 -19.64 -4.57 12.30
N SER A 228 -19.24 -4.41 11.05
CA SER A 228 -20.17 -4.20 9.94
C SER A 228 -21.05 -5.42 9.65
N VAL A 229 -20.48 -6.63 9.73
CA VAL A 229 -21.23 -7.88 9.56
C VAL A 229 -22.26 -8.06 10.67
N VAL A 230 -21.87 -7.84 11.93
CA VAL A 230 -22.78 -7.94 13.08
C VAL A 230 -23.94 -6.95 12.93
N HIS A 231 -23.65 -5.69 12.60
CA HIS A 231 -24.68 -4.66 12.46
C HIS A 231 -25.70 -4.98 11.35
N ILE A 232 -25.22 -5.48 10.21
CA ILE A 232 -26.10 -5.90 9.11
C ILE A 232 -26.97 -7.09 9.53
N LYS A 233 -26.38 -8.07 10.22
CA LYS A 233 -27.10 -9.25 10.74
C LYS A 233 -28.24 -8.84 11.67
N GLU A 234 -27.96 -8.02 12.69
CA GLU A 234 -28.96 -7.54 13.66
C GLU A 234 -30.11 -6.81 12.94
N GLY A 235 -29.79 -5.97 11.94
CA GLY A 235 -30.80 -5.28 11.13
C GLY A 235 -31.67 -6.20 10.26
N PHE A 236 -31.20 -7.41 9.93
CA PHE A 236 -32.03 -8.44 9.28
C PHE A 236 -32.90 -9.19 10.29
N GLU A 237 -32.37 -9.54 11.46
CA GLU A 237 -33.12 -10.20 12.53
C GLU A 237 -34.29 -9.33 13.01
N ASP A 238 -34.05 -8.04 13.24
CA ASP A 238 -35.08 -7.07 13.63
C ASP A 238 -36.22 -6.97 12.59
N ARG A 239 -35.88 -7.05 11.30
CA ARG A 239 -36.87 -7.02 10.22
C ARG A 239 -37.66 -8.32 10.14
N HIS A 240 -37.04 -9.45 10.42
CA HIS A 240 -37.73 -10.74 10.49
C HIS A 240 -38.73 -10.76 11.64
N VAL A 241 -38.32 -10.36 12.85
CA VAL A 241 -39.18 -10.29 14.04
C VAL A 241 -40.37 -9.34 13.83
N LYS A 242 -40.19 -8.22 13.12
CA LYS A 242 -41.30 -7.29 12.81
C LYS A 242 -42.25 -7.82 11.72
N ALA A 243 -41.84 -8.81 10.94
CA ALA A 243 -42.63 -9.37 9.85
C ALA A 243 -43.43 -10.63 10.26
N THR A 244 -43.05 -11.27 11.37
CA THR A 244 -43.77 -12.39 12.01
C THR A 244 -44.73 -11.90 13.07
#